data_AF-A0A8X7BMG6-F1
#
_entry.id   AF-A0A8X7BMG6-F1
#
_cell.length_a   1.000
_cell.length_b   1.000
_cell.length_c   1.000
_cell.angle_alpha   90.00
_cell.angle_beta   90.00
_cell.angle_gamma   90.00
#
_symmetry.space_group_name_H-M   'P 1'
#
loop_
_entity.id
_entity.type
_entity.pdbx_description
1 polymer ?
#
loop_
_entity_poly.entity_id
_entity_poly.type
_entity_poly.pdbx_seq_one_letter_code
_entity_poly.pdbx_strand_id
1 'polypeptide(L)'
;MNRLPPEQRFQIVQFYFENNGSVRNFHKRILFSDAAHFWLNGYVNKQNCRVWSDVNPQVYVETPLHPEKLTGWCALWAGGIIDPYFFKNDEGHNELWFQQDGATCHTARATIDLLKDTFGDRLISRFGPVNWPPRSCDLTPLDYFLWGYVKSLVYADKPQTPDHLEDNIRRVIADIRPQMLEKVIENWTSRLDYIRASRGSHMPEIIFKM
;
A
#
# COMPACT_ATOMS: atom_id res chain seq x y z
N MET A 1 -14.27 14.16 -16.21
CA MET A 1 -12.91 13.89 -15.68
C MET A 1 -12.53 12.49 -16.15
N ASN A 2 -11.51 12.36 -16.99
CA ASN A 2 -11.22 11.12 -17.73
C ASN A 2 -10.91 9.94 -16.79
N ARG A 3 -11.79 8.92 -16.80
CA ARG A 3 -11.50 7.59 -16.23
C ARG A 3 -10.31 7.02 -17.01
N LEU A 4 -9.29 6.50 -16.31
CA LEU A 4 -8.22 5.76 -16.99
C LEU A 4 -8.84 4.53 -17.68
N PRO A 5 -8.29 4.05 -18.80
CA PRO A 5 -8.82 2.85 -19.44
C PRO A 5 -8.72 1.66 -18.46
N PRO A 6 -9.83 0.92 -18.24
CA PRO A 6 -9.85 -0.30 -17.40
C PRO A 6 -8.77 -1.34 -17.77
N GLU A 7 -8.22 -1.22 -18.98
CA GLU A 7 -7.17 -2.06 -19.58
C GLU A 7 -5.91 -2.17 -18.71
N GLN A 8 -5.42 -1.09 -18.10
CA GLN A 8 -4.18 -1.15 -17.30
C GLN A 8 -4.36 -1.91 -15.98
N ARG A 9 -5.55 -1.83 -15.36
CA ARG A 9 -5.87 -2.61 -14.16
C ARG A 9 -6.11 -4.08 -14.49
N PHE A 10 -6.58 -4.36 -15.70
CA PHE A 10 -6.74 -5.73 -16.16
C PHE A 10 -5.38 -6.40 -16.45
N GLN A 11 -4.38 -5.65 -16.93
CA GLN A 11 -3.03 -6.17 -17.18
C GLN A 11 -2.35 -6.72 -15.91
N ILE A 12 -2.44 -6.03 -14.76
CA ILE A 12 -1.84 -6.54 -13.51
C ILE A 12 -2.56 -7.81 -13.02
N VAL A 13 -3.87 -7.90 -13.26
CA VAL A 13 -4.66 -9.09 -12.94
C VAL A 13 -4.25 -10.26 -13.82
N GLN A 14 -4.10 -10.05 -15.14
CA GLN A 14 -3.63 -11.08 -16.06
C GLN A 14 -2.23 -11.59 -15.68
N PHE A 15 -1.30 -10.65 -15.47
CA PHE A 15 0.06 -10.95 -15.01
C PHE A 15 0.05 -11.81 -13.74
N TYR A 16 -0.81 -11.48 -12.76
CA TYR A 16 -0.93 -12.29 -11.55
C TYR A 16 -1.39 -13.71 -11.84
N PHE A 17 -2.46 -13.90 -12.62
CA PHE A 17 -3.00 -15.23 -12.89
C PHE A 17 -2.04 -16.10 -13.70
N GLU A 18 -1.26 -15.52 -14.61
CA GLU A 18 -0.22 -16.21 -15.36
C GLU A 18 0.91 -16.70 -14.44
N ASN A 19 1.36 -15.85 -13.52
CA ASN A 19 2.43 -16.20 -12.58
C ASN A 19 1.96 -17.14 -11.48
N ASN A 20 0.72 -17.02 -11.00
CA ASN A 20 0.18 -17.90 -9.96
C ASN A 20 0.06 -19.37 -10.41
N GLY A 21 -0.03 -19.63 -11.73
CA GLY A 21 0.03 -20.99 -12.27
C GLY A 21 1.44 -21.58 -12.33
N SER A 22 2.47 -20.74 -12.35
CA SER A 22 3.87 -21.14 -12.54
C SER A 22 4.72 -21.06 -11.25
N VAL A 23 4.35 -20.15 -10.34
CA VAL A 23 5.06 -19.88 -9.09
C VAL A 23 4.15 -20.24 -7.91
N ARG A 24 4.58 -21.23 -7.11
CA ARG A 24 3.82 -21.66 -5.94
C ARG A 24 3.66 -20.51 -4.94
N ASN A 25 2.41 -20.27 -4.54
CA ASN A 25 2.01 -19.22 -3.59
C ASN A 25 2.49 -17.83 -4.01
N PHE A 26 2.36 -17.48 -5.29
CA PHE A 26 2.85 -16.22 -5.86
C PHE A 26 2.40 -14.98 -5.07
N HIS A 27 1.12 -14.89 -4.69
CA HIS A 27 0.59 -13.79 -3.86
C HIS A 27 1.34 -13.62 -2.52
N LYS A 28 1.83 -14.71 -1.93
CA LYS A 28 2.64 -14.65 -0.69
C LYS A 28 4.08 -14.23 -0.93
N ARG A 29 4.52 -13.98 -2.17
CA ARG A 29 5.89 -13.60 -2.53
C ARG A 29 6.00 -12.16 -3.02
N ILE A 30 4.91 -11.41 -3.00
CA ILE A 30 4.88 -9.99 -3.39
C ILE A 30 5.05 -9.15 -2.12
N LEU A 31 6.09 -8.32 -2.14
CA LEU A 31 6.40 -7.30 -1.14
C LEU A 31 5.84 -5.96 -1.61
N PHE A 32 4.73 -5.56 -1.00
CA PHE A 32 4.07 -4.28 -1.28
C PHE A 32 4.70 -3.19 -0.44
N SER A 33 4.88 -1.99 -0.99
CA SER A 33 5.41 -0.83 -0.27
C SER A 33 4.65 0.44 -0.56
N ASP A 34 4.61 1.34 0.41
CA ASP A 34 3.92 2.62 0.33
C ASP A 34 4.38 3.57 1.46
N ALA A 35 4.01 4.85 1.36
CA ALA A 35 4.27 5.86 2.38
C ALA A 35 2.99 6.59 2.81
N ALA A 36 2.81 6.78 4.13
CA ALA A 36 1.69 7.53 4.69
C ALA A 36 2.13 8.62 5.64
N HIS A 37 1.36 9.70 5.65
CA HIS A 37 1.50 10.79 6.60
C HIS A 37 0.65 10.56 7.86
N PHE A 38 1.26 10.82 9.01
CA PHE A 38 0.65 10.89 10.34
C PHE A 38 0.80 12.33 10.83
N TRP A 39 -0.30 12.97 11.22
CA TRP A 39 -0.33 14.36 11.61
C TRP A 39 -0.58 14.43 13.11
N LEU A 40 0.20 15.24 13.82
CA LEU A 40 0.17 15.30 15.29
C LEU A 40 -1.19 15.80 15.83
N ASN A 41 -1.88 16.62 15.05
CA ASN A 41 -3.24 17.08 15.36
C ASN A 41 -4.33 16.00 15.14
N GLY A 42 -3.95 14.74 14.87
CA GLY A 42 -4.88 13.65 14.62
C GLY A 42 -5.55 13.71 13.25
N TYR A 43 -5.11 14.60 12.35
CA TYR A 43 -5.66 14.67 11.01
C TYR A 43 -5.36 13.37 10.26
N VAL A 44 -6.41 12.67 9.84
CA VAL A 44 -6.31 11.51 8.95
C VAL A 44 -6.71 11.97 7.55
N ASN A 45 -5.78 11.87 6.59
CA ASN A 45 -6.05 12.19 5.19
C ASN A 45 -7.28 11.40 4.70
N LYS A 46 -8.36 12.14 4.40
CA LYS A 46 -9.69 11.62 4.01
C LYS A 46 -9.70 10.86 2.68
N GLN A 47 -8.59 10.80 1.93
CA GLN A 47 -8.49 9.90 0.77
C GLN A 47 -8.55 8.41 1.15
N ASN A 48 -8.22 8.04 2.41
CA ASN A 48 -8.38 6.69 2.95
C ASN A 48 -9.70 6.48 3.74
N CYS A 49 -10.54 7.52 3.87
CA CYS A 49 -11.87 7.46 4.50
C CYS A 49 -12.89 8.24 3.64
N ARG A 50 -13.41 7.61 2.59
CA ARG A 50 -14.54 8.16 1.83
C ARG A 50 -15.86 7.76 2.49
N VAL A 51 -16.62 8.76 2.94
CA VAL A 51 -18.07 8.63 3.14
C VAL A 51 -18.72 9.06 1.83
N TRP A 52 -19.40 8.13 1.17
CA TRP A 52 -20.23 8.44 0.01
C TRP A 52 -21.61 8.89 0.50
N SER A 53 -22.07 10.04 0.04
CA SER A 53 -23.42 10.55 0.28
C SER A 53 -23.97 11.11 -1.03
N ASP A 54 -25.26 10.94 -1.26
CA ASP A 54 -25.95 11.45 -2.43
C ASP A 54 -26.03 12.99 -2.45
N VAL A 55 -25.70 13.65 -1.32
CA VAL A 55 -25.72 15.10 -1.16
C VAL A 55 -24.44 15.57 -0.47
N ASN A 56 -23.84 16.66 -0.95
CA ASN A 56 -22.65 17.26 -0.33
C ASN A 56 -22.98 17.72 1.10
N PRO A 57 -22.34 17.16 2.15
CA PRO A 57 -22.74 17.40 3.54
C PRO A 57 -22.34 18.78 4.09
N GLN A 58 -21.66 19.65 3.31
CA GLN A 58 -21.27 21.02 3.72
C GLN A 58 -20.47 21.09 5.03
N VAL A 59 -19.71 20.04 5.36
CA VAL A 59 -18.87 20.01 6.57
C VAL A 59 -17.50 20.60 6.25
N TYR A 60 -17.21 21.77 6.79
CA TYR A 60 -15.90 22.41 6.75
C TYR A 60 -15.13 22.08 8.03
N VAL A 61 -13.87 21.67 7.88
CA VAL A 61 -12.96 21.45 9.01
C VAL A 61 -11.74 22.32 8.75
N GLU A 62 -11.55 23.36 9.55
CA GLU A 62 -10.34 24.18 9.53
C GLU A 62 -9.16 23.32 9.99
N THR A 63 -8.06 23.37 9.24
CA THR A 63 -6.81 22.67 9.58
C THR A 63 -5.64 23.65 9.46
N PRO A 64 -4.62 23.55 10.33
CA PRO A 64 -3.42 24.36 10.21
C PRO A 64 -2.78 24.20 8.83
N LEU A 65 -2.17 25.25 8.29
CA LEU A 65 -1.53 25.23 6.97
C LEU A 65 -0.29 24.29 6.93
N HIS A 66 0.37 24.11 8.09
CA HIS A 66 1.53 23.23 8.27
C HIS A 66 1.46 22.49 9.62
N PRO A 67 0.53 21.56 9.81
CA PRO A 67 0.53 20.73 11.02
C PRO A 67 1.78 19.85 11.03
N GLU A 68 2.37 19.67 12.21
CA GLU A 68 3.48 18.74 12.38
C GLU A 68 3.07 17.34 11.94
N LYS A 69 3.95 16.67 11.19
CA LYS A 69 3.67 15.36 10.61
C LYS A 69 4.91 14.47 10.59
N LEU A 70 4.68 13.17 10.74
CA LEU A 70 5.63 12.12 10.44
C LEU A 70 5.21 11.41 9.15
N THR A 71 6.18 11.02 8.33
CA THR A 71 5.95 10.20 7.13
C THR A 71 6.52 8.82 7.40
N GLY A 72 5.65 7.82 7.50
CA GLY A 72 6.06 6.43 7.64
C GLY A 72 6.14 5.78 6.26
N TRP A 73 7.24 5.07 6.00
CA TRP A 73 7.35 4.12 4.89
C TRP A 73 7.42 2.72 5.46
N CYS A 74 6.68 1.80 4.87
CA CYS A 74 6.75 0.38 5.21
C CYS A 74 6.67 -0.45 3.94
N ALA A 75 7.15 -1.69 4.05
CA ALA A 75 6.78 -2.73 3.10
C ALA A 75 6.17 -3.93 3.83
N LEU A 76 5.19 -4.60 3.22
CA LEU A 76 4.55 -5.77 3.81
C LEU A 76 4.40 -6.90 2.80
N TRP A 77 4.48 -8.12 3.30
CA TRP A 77 4.22 -9.34 2.56
C TRP A 77 3.58 -10.37 3.51
N ALA A 78 3.21 -11.55 3.00
CA ALA A 78 2.51 -12.55 3.82
C ALA A 78 3.31 -13.01 5.06
N GLY A 79 4.64 -12.94 5.03
CA GLY A 79 5.51 -13.35 6.13
C GLY A 79 5.85 -12.26 7.14
N GLY A 80 5.49 -10.99 6.91
CA GLY A 80 5.85 -9.91 7.84
C GLY A 80 5.81 -8.50 7.25
N ILE A 81 6.11 -7.53 8.11
CA ILE A 81 6.32 -6.13 7.74
C ILE A 81 7.83 -5.84 7.82
N ILE A 82 8.35 -5.19 6.78
CA ILE A 82 9.63 -4.50 6.82
C ILE A 82 9.33 -3.11 7.39
N ASP A 83 9.75 -2.88 8.63
CA ASP A 83 9.71 -1.60 9.36
C ASP A 83 10.56 -0.54 8.59
N PRO A 84 10.64 0.77 8.94
CA PRO A 84 11.46 1.70 8.15
C PRO A 84 12.93 1.23 8.16
N TYR A 85 13.37 0.68 7.04
CA TYR A 85 14.56 -0.15 6.94
C TYR A 85 15.53 0.41 5.88
N PHE A 86 16.82 0.37 6.22
CA PHE A 86 17.93 0.77 5.37
C PHE A 86 18.65 -0.49 4.85
N PHE A 87 18.84 -0.57 3.53
CA PHE A 87 19.49 -1.72 2.89
C PHE A 87 20.95 -1.87 3.31
N LYS A 88 21.37 -3.11 3.63
CA LYS A 88 22.76 -3.56 3.55
C LYS A 88 22.78 -4.81 2.68
N ASN A 89 23.67 -4.80 1.69
CA ASN A 89 23.94 -5.94 0.82
C ASN A 89 24.74 -6.97 1.61
N ASP A 90 24.19 -8.17 1.74
CA ASP A 90 24.98 -9.39 1.75
C ASP A 90 24.33 -10.33 0.73
N GLU A 91 25.19 -10.98 -0.06
CA GLU A 91 24.88 -11.82 -1.22
C GLU A 91 23.68 -12.76 -0.97
N GLY A 92 22.54 -12.50 -1.63
CA GLY A 92 21.34 -13.31 -1.49
C GLY A 92 20.35 -13.06 -2.61
N HIS A 93 20.10 -14.08 -3.43
CA HIS A 93 19.08 -14.01 -4.49
C HIS A 93 17.70 -13.77 -3.86
N ASN A 94 17.19 -12.53 -3.90
CA ASN A 94 15.87 -12.19 -3.35
C ASN A 94 14.74 -12.81 -4.19
N GLU A 95 14.15 -13.93 -3.80
CA GLU A 95 13.00 -14.54 -4.51
C GLU A 95 11.70 -13.68 -4.50
N LEU A 96 11.71 -12.52 -3.85
CA LEU A 96 10.56 -11.66 -3.68
C LEU A 96 10.34 -10.73 -4.88
N TRP A 97 9.07 -10.46 -5.15
CA TRP A 97 8.64 -9.44 -6.11
C TRP A 97 8.41 -8.13 -5.36
N PHE A 98 8.99 -7.03 -5.84
CA PHE A 98 8.83 -5.72 -5.20
C PHE A 98 7.76 -4.90 -5.91
N GLN A 99 6.79 -4.39 -5.14
CA GLN A 99 5.73 -3.50 -5.62
C GLN A 99 5.85 -2.12 -4.96
N GLN A 100 5.76 -1.08 -5.79
CA GLN A 100 5.60 0.31 -5.36
C GLN A 100 4.63 1.06 -6.28
N ASP A 101 4.02 2.12 -5.77
CA ASP A 101 3.04 2.91 -6.51
C ASP A 101 3.68 3.82 -7.60
N GLY A 102 2.84 4.67 -8.21
CA GLY A 102 3.26 5.57 -9.29
C GLY A 102 3.74 6.95 -8.85
N ALA A 103 4.09 7.18 -7.58
CA ALA A 103 4.57 8.47 -7.10
C ALA A 103 5.83 8.96 -7.85
N THR A 104 6.01 10.28 -7.94
CA THR A 104 7.09 10.87 -8.74
C THR A 104 8.47 10.43 -8.26
N CYS A 105 8.68 10.30 -6.95
CA CYS A 105 9.94 9.79 -6.39
C CYS A 105 10.18 8.31 -6.71
N HIS A 106 9.11 7.49 -6.77
CA HIS A 106 9.18 6.07 -7.11
C HIS A 106 9.44 5.83 -8.60
N THR A 107 9.06 6.77 -9.46
CA THR A 107 9.19 6.69 -10.92
C THR A 107 10.38 7.46 -11.48
N ALA A 108 11.15 8.13 -10.64
CA ALA A 108 12.39 8.77 -11.03
C ALA A 108 13.36 7.72 -11.61
N ARG A 109 14.06 8.08 -12.69
CA ARG A 109 14.95 7.15 -13.40
C ARG A 109 15.98 6.50 -12.48
N ALA A 110 16.63 7.30 -11.62
CA ALA A 110 17.59 6.78 -10.65
C ALA A 110 16.98 5.74 -9.70
N THR A 111 15.74 5.96 -9.23
CA THR A 111 15.00 5.01 -8.38
C THR A 111 14.69 3.71 -9.13
N ILE A 112 14.17 3.82 -10.36
CA ILE A 112 13.84 2.64 -11.17
C ILE A 112 15.09 1.83 -11.54
N ASP A 113 16.20 2.50 -11.89
CA ASP A 113 17.46 1.85 -12.25
C ASP A 113 18.03 1.10 -11.04
N LEU A 114 18.02 1.70 -9.84
CA LEU A 114 18.42 1.04 -8.58
C LEU A 114 17.56 -0.19 -8.26
N LEU A 115 16.24 -0.08 -8.41
CA LEU A 115 15.33 -1.18 -8.12
C LEU A 115 15.45 -2.31 -9.15
N LYS A 116 15.75 -2.00 -10.42
CA LYS A 116 16.03 -3.00 -11.45
C LYS A 116 17.35 -3.73 -11.17
N ASP A 117 18.38 -3.04 -10.70
CA ASP A 117 19.63 -3.68 -10.28
C ASP A 117 19.40 -4.68 -9.12
N THR A 118 18.54 -4.31 -8.18
CA THR A 118 18.24 -5.14 -7.00
C THR A 118 17.27 -6.30 -7.29
N PHE A 119 16.18 -6.04 -8.02
CA PHE A 119 15.07 -6.98 -8.19
C PHE A 119 14.97 -7.60 -9.59
N GLY A 120 15.69 -7.07 -10.58
CA GLY A 120 15.63 -7.51 -11.98
C GLY A 120 14.23 -7.37 -12.57
N ASP A 121 13.76 -8.42 -13.26
CA ASP A 121 12.41 -8.49 -13.82
C ASP A 121 11.29 -8.59 -12.76
N ARG A 122 11.65 -8.75 -11.47
CA ARG A 122 10.70 -8.92 -10.36
C ARG A 122 10.22 -7.61 -9.76
N LEU A 123 10.18 -6.55 -10.57
CA LEU A 123 9.76 -5.21 -10.18
C LEU A 123 8.40 -4.86 -10.77
N ILE A 124 7.43 -4.60 -9.88
CA ILE A 124 6.08 -4.15 -10.19
C ILE A 124 5.97 -2.67 -9.85
N SER A 125 6.12 -1.81 -10.85
CA SER A 125 6.12 -0.36 -10.65
C SER A 125 5.71 0.35 -11.93
N ARG A 126 5.29 1.61 -11.84
CA ARG A 126 5.09 2.43 -13.02
C ARG A 126 6.43 2.64 -13.73
N PHE A 127 6.50 2.27 -15.02
CA PHE A 127 7.75 2.18 -15.81
C PHE A 127 8.74 1.07 -15.42
N GLY A 128 8.32 0.16 -14.53
CA GLY A 128 9.04 -1.09 -14.26
C GLY A 128 8.78 -2.16 -15.32
N PRO A 129 9.44 -3.34 -15.22
CA PRO A 129 9.17 -4.52 -16.05
C PRO A 129 7.69 -4.91 -16.05
N VAL A 130 7.02 -4.83 -14.89
CA VAL A 130 5.58 -5.01 -14.75
C VAL A 130 4.94 -3.69 -14.35
N ASN A 131 4.07 -3.15 -15.22
CA ASN A 131 3.49 -1.83 -15.00
C ASN A 131 2.41 -1.86 -13.91
N TRP A 132 2.58 -1.06 -12.86
CA TRP A 132 1.54 -0.87 -11.84
C TRP A 132 0.50 0.18 -12.28
N PRO A 133 -0.81 -0.13 -12.24
CA PRO A 133 -1.84 0.78 -12.72
C PRO A 133 -2.03 1.98 -11.77
N PRO A 134 -2.11 3.22 -12.31
CA PRO A 134 -2.34 4.39 -11.49
C PRO A 134 -3.72 4.34 -10.79
N ARG A 135 -3.81 4.95 -9.60
CA ARG A 135 -5.04 5.03 -8.78
C ARG A 135 -5.58 3.66 -8.36
N SER A 136 -4.70 2.76 -7.92
CA SER A 136 -5.06 1.39 -7.52
C SER A 136 -4.78 1.12 -6.04
N CYS A 137 -5.17 2.06 -5.18
CA CYS A 137 -5.09 1.91 -3.73
C CYS A 137 -5.91 0.71 -3.21
N ASP A 138 -7.00 0.36 -3.90
CA ASP A 138 -7.78 -0.85 -3.64
C ASP A 138 -7.03 -2.15 -3.95
N LEU A 139 -5.87 -2.09 -4.60
CA LEU A 139 -4.95 -3.20 -4.83
C LEU A 139 -3.68 -3.14 -3.99
N THR A 140 -3.53 -2.12 -3.13
CA THR A 140 -2.33 -1.92 -2.31
C THR A 140 -2.68 -2.25 -0.86
N PRO A 141 -2.14 -3.36 -0.28
CA PRO A 141 -2.43 -3.75 1.10
C PRO A 141 -2.13 -2.68 2.14
N LEU A 142 -1.15 -1.81 1.87
CA LEU A 142 -0.84 -0.71 2.77
C LEU A 142 -1.97 0.33 2.83
N ASP A 143 -2.60 0.62 1.69
CA ASP A 143 -3.71 1.57 1.59
C ASP A 143 -5.01 1.04 2.19
N TYR A 144 -5.43 -0.17 1.80
CA TYR A 144 -6.74 -0.69 2.18
C TYR A 144 -6.79 -1.31 3.59
N PHE A 145 -5.62 -1.57 4.19
CA PHE A 145 -5.50 -2.19 5.50
C PHE A 145 -4.49 -1.45 6.41
N LEU A 146 -3.19 -1.48 6.10
CA LEU A 146 -2.14 -1.14 7.08
C LEU A 146 -2.33 0.27 7.63
N TRP A 147 -2.40 1.28 6.77
CA TRP A 147 -2.44 2.67 7.23
C TRP A 147 -3.74 3.01 7.96
N GLY A 148 -4.86 2.42 7.56
CA GLY A 148 -6.14 2.59 8.28
C GLY A 148 -6.07 1.96 9.67
N TYR A 149 -5.54 0.73 9.76
CA TYR A 149 -5.39 -0.02 11.00
C TYR A 149 -4.39 0.64 11.96
N VAL A 150 -3.20 1.01 11.49
CA VAL A 150 -2.18 1.66 12.31
C VAL A 150 -2.70 3.00 12.83
N LYS A 151 -3.34 3.81 11.98
CA LYS A 151 -3.90 5.11 12.42
C LYS A 151 -4.99 4.97 13.47
N SER A 152 -5.85 3.95 13.38
CA SER A 152 -6.93 3.77 14.37
C SER A 152 -6.38 3.46 15.76
N LEU A 153 -5.24 2.78 15.85
CA LEU A 153 -4.58 2.44 17.11
C LEU A 153 -3.66 3.56 17.59
N VAL A 154 -2.83 4.13 16.72
CA VAL A 154 -1.88 5.20 17.06
C VAL A 154 -2.58 6.43 17.63
N TYR A 155 -3.72 6.83 17.06
CA TYR A 155 -4.44 8.01 17.54
C TYR A 155 -5.37 7.73 18.73
N ALA A 156 -5.62 6.47 19.10
CA ALA A 156 -6.34 6.14 20.32
C ALA A 156 -5.58 6.64 21.57
N ASP A 157 -4.24 6.62 21.50
CA ASP A 157 -3.33 7.05 22.57
C ASP A 157 -3.15 8.58 22.63
N LYS A 158 -3.74 9.33 21.69
CA LYS A 158 -3.70 10.81 21.60
C LYS A 158 -2.28 11.38 21.78
N PRO A 159 -1.31 11.04 20.92
CA PRO A 159 0.05 11.53 21.04
C PRO A 159 0.10 13.06 20.97
N GLN A 160 0.88 13.68 21.85
CA GLN A 160 1.03 15.13 21.96
C GLN A 160 2.40 15.63 21.46
N THR A 161 3.33 14.73 21.18
CA THR A 161 4.67 15.03 20.65
C THR A 161 5.00 14.13 19.46
N PRO A 162 5.89 14.57 18.54
CA PRO A 162 6.40 13.73 17.47
C PRO A 162 7.04 12.43 17.98
N ASP A 163 7.84 12.48 19.05
CA ASP A 163 8.51 11.30 19.60
C ASP A 163 7.50 10.25 20.10
N HIS A 164 6.46 10.68 20.82
CA HIS A 164 5.41 9.77 21.28
C HIS A 164 4.58 9.22 20.11
N LEU A 165 4.36 10.03 19.06
CA LEU A 165 3.71 9.56 17.83
C LEU A 165 4.56 8.50 17.13
N GLU A 166 5.88 8.69 17.04
CA GLU A 166 6.82 7.71 16.47
C GLU A 166 6.83 6.40 17.27
N ASP A 167 6.98 6.48 18.60
CA ASP A 167 6.99 5.31 19.48
C ASP A 167 5.71 4.49 19.34
N ASN A 168 4.55 5.16 19.26
CA ASN A 168 3.27 4.49 19.06
C ASN A 168 3.17 3.82 17.70
N ILE A 169 3.67 4.46 16.63
CA ILE A 169 3.70 3.85 15.29
C ILE A 169 4.55 2.58 15.32
N ARG A 170 5.77 2.64 15.88
CA ARG A 170 6.68 1.47 15.98
C ARG A 170 6.06 0.34 16.78
N ARG A 171 5.47 0.66 17.94
CA ARG A 171 4.79 -0.32 18.80
C ARG A 171 3.64 -1.00 18.07
N VAL A 172 2.74 -0.22 17.46
CA VAL A 172 1.57 -0.76 16.74
C VAL A 172 2.00 -1.63 15.56
N ILE A 173 3.02 -1.23 14.80
CA ILE A 173 3.54 -2.03 13.68
C ILE A 173 4.15 -3.34 14.20
N ALA A 174 4.94 -3.29 15.28
CA ALA A 174 5.55 -4.48 15.89
C ALA A 174 4.51 -5.48 16.42
N ASP A 175 3.33 -4.99 16.86
CA ASP A 175 2.23 -5.83 17.35
C ASP A 175 1.43 -6.52 16.21
N ILE A 176 1.67 -6.18 14.94
CA ILE A 176 0.97 -6.81 13.80
C ILE A 176 1.44 -8.25 13.61
N ARG A 177 0.54 -9.18 13.92
CA ARG A 177 0.82 -10.62 13.83
C ARG A 177 0.86 -11.11 12.37
N PRO A 178 1.77 -12.04 12.02
CA PRO A 178 1.83 -12.63 10.67
C PRO A 178 0.50 -13.21 10.18
N GLN A 179 -0.30 -13.82 11.05
CA GLN A 179 -1.60 -14.39 10.67
C GLN A 179 -2.60 -13.32 10.20
N MET A 180 -2.45 -12.07 10.66
CA MET A 180 -3.25 -10.96 10.16
C MET A 180 -2.82 -10.60 8.73
N LEU A 181 -1.52 -10.59 8.47
CA LEU A 181 -0.97 -10.32 7.14
C LEU A 181 -1.35 -11.41 6.13
N GLU A 182 -1.35 -12.68 6.54
CA GLU A 182 -1.82 -13.76 5.67
C GLU A 182 -3.25 -13.54 5.21
N LYS A 183 -4.17 -13.18 6.12
CA LYS A 183 -5.57 -12.85 5.77
C LYS A 183 -5.66 -11.63 4.85
N VAL A 184 -4.82 -10.62 5.06
CA VAL A 184 -4.77 -9.41 4.22
C VAL A 184 -4.34 -9.75 2.80
N ILE A 185 -3.36 -10.65 2.64
CA ILE A 185 -2.89 -11.12 1.35
C ILE A 185 -3.89 -12.10 0.69
N GLU A 186 -4.57 -12.94 1.46
CA GLU A 186 -5.69 -13.76 0.95
C GLU A 186 -6.85 -12.88 0.47
N ASN A 187 -7.15 -11.79 1.18
CA ASN A 187 -8.13 -10.82 0.71
C ASN A 187 -7.71 -10.19 -0.62
N TRP A 188 -6.42 -9.89 -0.80
CA TRP A 188 -5.89 -9.36 -2.06
C TRP A 188 -6.23 -10.26 -3.25
N THR A 189 -6.16 -11.58 -3.11
CA THR A 189 -6.54 -12.49 -4.21
C THR A 189 -8.02 -12.38 -4.55
N SER A 190 -8.90 -12.26 -3.55
CA SER A 190 -10.34 -12.01 -3.79
C SER A 190 -10.60 -10.67 -4.50
N ARG A 191 -9.78 -9.65 -4.24
CA ARG A 191 -9.86 -8.36 -4.94
C ARG A 191 -9.48 -8.49 -6.41
N LEU A 192 -8.46 -9.28 -6.72
CA LEU A 192 -8.09 -9.57 -8.11
C LEU A 192 -9.19 -10.33 -8.85
N ASP A 193 -9.84 -11.30 -8.20
CA ASP A 193 -11.01 -12.00 -8.76
C ASP A 193 -12.14 -11.03 -9.09
N TYR A 194 -12.42 -10.07 -8.19
CA TYR A 194 -13.42 -9.03 -8.44
C TYR A 194 -13.06 -8.14 -9.64
N ILE A 195 -11.80 -7.69 -9.73
CA ILE A 195 -11.35 -6.83 -10.84
C ILE A 195 -11.38 -7.60 -12.16
N ARG A 196 -11.05 -8.90 -12.14
CA ARG A 196 -11.18 -9.79 -13.29
C ARG A 196 -12.63 -9.87 -13.77
N ALA A 197 -13.56 -10.15 -12.85
CA ALA A 197 -14.99 -10.27 -13.16
C ALA A 197 -15.60 -8.96 -13.64
N SER A 198 -15.16 -7.83 -13.08
CA SER A 198 -15.64 -6.49 -13.39
C SER A 198 -14.89 -5.78 -14.52
N ARG A 199 -14.01 -6.52 -15.24
CA ARG A 199 -13.19 -6.02 -16.36
C ARG A 199 -12.41 -4.75 -16.05
N GLY A 200 -11.74 -4.70 -14.89
CA GLY A 200 -10.87 -3.58 -14.52
C GLY A 200 -11.54 -2.48 -13.69
N SER A 201 -12.80 -2.66 -13.27
CA SER A 201 -13.51 -1.67 -12.46
C SER A 201 -12.92 -1.53 -11.05
N HIS A 202 -13.12 -0.37 -10.42
CA HIS A 202 -12.76 -0.16 -9.02
C HIS A 202 -13.72 -0.90 -8.10
N MET A 203 -13.20 -1.36 -6.95
CA MET A 203 -14.05 -1.91 -5.91
C MET A 203 -14.93 -0.82 -5.26
N PRO A 204 -16.20 -1.13 -4.94
CA PRO A 204 -17.09 -0.18 -4.27
C PRO A 204 -16.65 0.09 -2.82
N GLU A 205 -16.10 -0.92 -2.12
CA GLU A 205 -15.50 -0.79 -0.79
C GLU A 205 -14.00 -1.03 -0.84
N ILE A 206 -13.23 -0.06 -0.33
CA ILE A 206 -11.78 -0.17 -0.24
C ILE A 206 -11.37 -0.85 1.07
N ILE A 207 -12.04 -0.53 2.19
CA ILE A 207 -11.61 -0.92 3.54
C ILE A 207 -11.71 -2.44 3.76
N PHE A 208 -10.61 -3.05 4.22
CA PHE A 208 -10.61 -4.42 4.70
C PHE A 208 -11.26 -4.51 6.10
N LYS A 209 -12.21 -5.44 6.25
CA LYS A 209 -12.87 -5.77 7.52
C LYS A 209 -12.35 -7.14 7.99
N MET A 210 -11.79 -7.19 9.19
CA MET A 210 -11.24 -8.41 9.81
C MET A 210 -12.31 -9.43 10.19
#